data_AF-A0A1W9P3L3-F1
#
_entry.id   AF-A0A1W9P3L3-F1
#
_cell.length_a   1.000
_cell.length_b   1.000
_cell.length_c   1.000
_cell.angle_alpha   90.00
_cell.angle_beta   90.00
_cell.angle_gamma   90.00
#
_symmetry.space_group_name_H-M   'P 1'
#
loop_
_entity.id
_entity.type
_entity.pdbx_description
1 polymer ?
#
loop_
_entity_poly.entity_id
_entity_poly.type
_entity_poly.pdbx_seq_one_letter_code
_entity_poly.pdbx_strand_id
1 'polypeptide(L)' 'MILATEVLIMTDAARNLIKTRTLSQLNSIIQTGAQYGMHTMDKSIKRLYDEGGITKETVMEYSKRI' A
#
# COMPACT_ATOMS: atom_id res chain seq x y z
N MET A 1 1.33 16.96 11.18
CA MET A 1 2.04 16.16 10.17
C MET A 1 1.75 14.70 10.47
N ILE A 2 1.29 13.93 9.49
CA ILE A 2 0.91 12.52 9.64
C ILE A 2 1.55 11.69 8.52
N LEU A 3 1.97 10.47 8.82
CA LEU A 3 2.71 9.62 7.89
C LEU A 3 1.78 8.61 7.20
N ALA A 4 1.73 8.65 5.87
CA ALA A 4 1.21 7.57 5.05
C ALA A 4 2.37 6.75 4.49
N THR A 5 2.23 5.43 4.42
CA THR A 5 3.29 4.53 3.95
C THR A 5 2.75 3.48 3.00
N GLU A 6 3.63 2.89 2.22
CA GLU A 6 3.41 1.61 1.53
C GLU A 6 4.43 0.62 2.07
N VAL A 7 3.97 -0.59 2.40
CA VAL A 7 4.81 -1.61 3.03
C VAL A 7 4.70 -2.92 2.27
N LEU A 8 5.84 -3.39 1.77
CA LEU A 8 6.04 -4.72 1.21
C LEU A 8 7.03 -5.48 2.08
N ILE A 9 6.64 -6.65 2.57
CA ILE A 9 7.55 -7.56 3.26
C ILE A 9 8.13 -8.57 2.26
N MET A 10 9.43 -8.81 2.32
CA MET A 10 10.15 -9.67 1.38
C MET A 10 9.90 -11.16 1.65
N THR A 11 8.71 -11.64 1.31
CA THR A 11 8.35 -13.06 1.29
C THR A 11 8.99 -13.78 0.10
N ASP A 12 8.94 -15.11 0.08
CA ASP A 12 9.44 -15.89 -1.06
C ASP A 12 8.70 -15.56 -2.37
N ALA A 13 7.40 -15.30 -2.30
CA ALA A 13 6.61 -14.85 -3.45
C ALA A 13 7.11 -13.49 -3.97
N ALA A 14 7.29 -12.49 -3.09
CA ALA A 14 7.82 -11.18 -3.47
C ALA A 14 9.23 -11.29 -4.07
N ARG A 15 10.10 -12.10 -3.44
CA ARG A 15 11.46 -12.36 -3.91
C ARG A 15 11.46 -12.98 -5.31
N ASN A 16 10.56 -13.93 -5.57
CA ASN A 16 10.45 -14.56 -6.87
C ASN A 16 10.07 -13.54 -7.95
N LEU A 17 9.06 -12.71 -7.70
CA LEU A 17 8.62 -11.68 -8.67
C LEU A 17 9.72 -10.66 -8.98
N ILE A 18 10.54 -10.30 -8.00
CA ILE A 18 11.69 -9.42 -8.21
C ILE A 18 12.75 -10.10 -9.08
N LYS A 19 13.07 -11.37 -8.80
CA LYS A 19 14.01 -12.16 -9.61
C LYS A 19 13.55 -12.31 -11.07
N THR A 20 12.26 -12.52 -11.30
CA THR A 20 11.68 -12.70 -12.64
C THR A 20 11.34 -11.39 -13.34
N ARG A 21 11.62 -10.23 -12.71
CA ARG A 21 11.31 -8.88 -13.22
C ARG A 21 9.82 -8.65 -13.50
N THR A 22 8.94 -9.38 -12.82
CA THR A 22 7.48 -9.28 -12.99
C THR A 22 6.90 -8.31 -11.95
N LEU A 23 7.41 -7.07 -11.94
CA LEU A 23 7.14 -6.10 -10.87
C LEU A 23 5.68 -5.62 -10.82
N SER A 24 4.94 -5.70 -11.93
CA SER A 24 3.52 -5.35 -11.99
C SER A 24 2.66 -6.17 -11.04
N GLN A 25 3.08 -7.40 -10.72
CA GLN A 25 2.39 -8.31 -9.80
C GLN A 25 2.69 -8.01 -8.31
N LEU A 26 3.66 -7.13 -7.99
CA LEU A 26 3.97 -6.80 -6.60
C LEU A 26 2.79 -6.14 -5.88
N ASN A 27 1.97 -5.35 -6.58
CA ASN A 27 0.76 -4.77 -6.00
C ASN A 27 -0.19 -5.86 -5.46
N SER A 28 -0.39 -6.94 -6.20
CA SER A 28 -1.21 -8.07 -5.77
C SER A 28 -0.62 -8.77 -4.54
N ILE A 29 0.72 -8.86 -4.46
CA ILE A 29 1.39 -9.39 -3.27
C ILE A 29 1.16 -8.49 -2.05
N ILE A 30 1.32 -7.18 -2.18
CA ILE A 30 1.08 -6.23 -1.08
C ILE A 30 -0.38 -6.31 -0.61
N GLN A 31 -1.33 -6.40 -1.54
CA GLN A 31 -2.76 -6.47 -1.21
C GLN A 31 -3.14 -7.74 -0.45
N THR A 32 -2.59 -8.88 -0.84
CA THR A 32 -2.85 -10.20 -0.23
C THR A 32 -1.98 -10.48 1.00
N GLY A 33 -0.88 -9.75 1.15
CA GLY A 33 0.07 -9.87 2.27
C GLY A 33 -0.31 -9.12 3.54
N ALA A 34 -1.56 -8.65 3.68
CA ALA A 34 -1.99 -7.84 4.84
C ALA A 34 -1.75 -8.52 6.19
N GLN A 35 -1.88 -9.84 6.25
CA GLN A 35 -1.56 -10.65 7.46
C GLN A 35 -0.09 -10.52 7.91
N TYR A 36 0.81 -10.16 7.01
CA TYR A 36 2.23 -9.91 7.30
C TYR A 36 2.51 -8.43 7.60
N GLY A 37 1.46 -7.60 7.76
CA GLY A 37 1.60 -6.15 7.95
C GLY A 37 1.87 -5.38 6.66
N MET A 38 1.65 -5.98 5.48
CA MET A 38 1.75 -5.26 4.21
C MET A 38 0.51 -4.39 3.97
N HIS A 39 0.72 -3.25 3.33
CA HIS A 39 -0.38 -2.41 2.86
C HIS A 39 0.07 -1.53 1.69
N THR A 40 -0.85 -1.27 0.78
CA THR A 40 -0.63 -0.31 -0.31
C THR A 40 -0.72 1.12 0.21
N MET A 41 -0.14 2.07 -0.53
CA MET A 41 -0.29 3.49 -0.20
C MET A 41 -1.78 3.89 -0.07
N ASP A 42 -2.62 3.46 -1.01
CA ASP A 42 -4.06 3.74 -1.00
C ASP A 42 -4.74 3.22 0.29
N LYS A 43 -4.36 2.02 0.77
CA LYS A 43 -4.88 1.48 2.03
C LYS A 43 -4.42 2.31 3.23
N SER A 44 -3.16 2.78 3.23
CA SER A 44 -2.67 3.66 4.30
C SER A 44 -3.43 4.99 4.31
N ILE A 45 -3.61 5.63 3.16
CA ILE A 45 -4.35 6.90 3.03
C ILE A 45 -5.81 6.71 3.47
N LYS A 46 -6.47 5.66 2.97
CA LYS A 46 -7.85 5.35 3.35
C LYS A 46 -7.98 5.12 4.86
N ARG A 47 -7.07 4.38 5.47
CA ARG A 47 -7.05 4.17 6.93
C ARG A 47 -6.94 5.51 7.68
N LEU A 48 -6.03 6.38 7.27
CA LEU A 48 -5.88 7.70 7.89
C LEU A 48 -7.13 8.57 7.76
N TYR A 49 -7.85 8.48 6.63
CA TYR A 49 -9.11 9.17 6.44
C TYR A 49 -10.23 8.59 7.31
N ASP A 50 -10.37 7.27 7.32
CA ASP A 50 -11.38 6.56 8.12
C ASP A 50 -11.16 6.80 9.63
N GLU A 51 -9.90 7.00 10.07
CA GLU A 51 -9.52 7.39 11.44
C GLU A 51 -9.68 8.90 11.73
N GLY A 52 -10.07 9.70 10.74
CA GLY A 52 -10.22 11.17 10.88
C GLY A 52 -8.90 11.94 10.94
N GLY A 53 -7.77 11.31 10.60
CA GLY A 53 -6.43 11.92 10.62
C GLY A 53 -6.11 12.82 9.42
N ILE A 54 -6.89 12.74 8.34
CA ILE A 54 -6.77 13.59 7.14
C ILE A 54 -8.16 13.94 6.59
N THR A 55 -8.26 15.05 5.85
CA THR A 55 -9.52 15.47 5.22
C THR A 55 -9.74 14.79 3.86
N LYS A 56 -10.96 14.89 3.34
CA LYS A 56 -11.28 14.36 2.01
C LYS A 56 -10.46 15.05 0.92
N GLU A 57 -10.19 16.34 1.06
CA GLU A 57 -9.35 17.11 0.14
C GLU A 57 -7.93 16.55 0.10
N THR A 58 -7.34 16.24 1.27
CA THR A 58 -6.03 15.58 1.36
C THR A 58 -6.05 14.21 0.67
N VAL A 59 -7.12 13.44 0.85
CA VAL A 59 -7.26 12.14 0.17
C VAL A 59 -7.26 12.30 -1.35
N MET A 60 -8.00 13.27 -1.89
CA MET A 60 -8.07 13.54 -3.33
C MET A 60 -6.75 14.04 -3.91
N GLU A 61 -5.95 14.75 -3.13
CA GLU A 61 -4.64 15.27 -3.55
C GLU A 61 -3.58 14.15 -3.65
N TYR A 62 -3.60 13.18 -2.71
CA TYR A 62 -2.51 12.20 -2.57
C TYR A 62 -2.88 10.77 -3.01
N SER A 63 -4.15 10.43 -3.17
CA SER A 63 -4.58 9.10 -3.62
C SER A 63 -4.68 9.04 -5.15
N LYS A 64 -4.10 8.00 -5.77
CA LYS A 64 -4.10 7.83 -7.23
C LYS A 64 -5.34 7.09 -7.77
N ARG A 65 -6.19 6.53 -6.91
CA ARG A 65 -7.21 5.52 -7.29
C ARG A 65 -8.57 5.72 -6.62
N ILE A 66 -9.13 6.93 -6.70
CA ILE A 66 -10.52 7.22 -6.33
C ILE A 66 -11.31 7.60 -7.57
#